data_AF-A0A800CJH7-F1
#
_entry.id   AF-A0A800CJH7-F1
#
_cell.length_a   1.000
_cell.length_b   1.000
_cell.length_c   1.000
_cell.angle_alpha   90.00
_cell.angle_beta   90.00
_cell.angle_gamma   90.00
#
_symmetry.space_group_name_H-M   'P 1'
#
loop_
_entity.id
_entity.type
_entity.pdbx_description
1 polymer ?
#
loop_
_entity_poly.entity_id
_entity_poly.type
_entity_poly.pdbx_seq_one_letter_code
_entity_poly.pdbx_strand_id
1 'polypeptide(L)'
;DFMKFMAQPEQQITWHTGTGYFPVRTDVASDPDLQKFWEENPNFVTAIKQLETTKTTLDDGSPNYAVLGGRAGPFPAIRQFTVDAYSRVLDDGLTPQEALDEAAEKANQELSDYNQFFDN
;
A
#
# COMPACT_ATOMS: atom_id res chain seq x y z
N ASP A 1 -9.04 -9.08 22.70
CA ASP A 1 -7.76 -9.51 23.32
C ASP A 1 -6.75 -10.07 22.34
N PHE A 2 -7.13 -10.95 21.41
CA PHE A 2 -6.19 -11.48 20.39
C PHE A 2 -5.45 -10.40 19.57
N MET A 3 -6.16 -9.41 19.01
CA MET A 3 -5.50 -8.34 18.23
C MET A 3 -4.51 -7.52 19.06
N LYS A 4 -4.76 -7.35 20.37
CA LYS A 4 -3.83 -6.67 21.28
C LYS A 4 -2.58 -7.51 21.49
N PHE A 5 -2.73 -8.82 21.68
CA PHE A 5 -1.63 -9.77 21.77
C PHE A 5 -0.78 -9.75 20.49
N MET A 6 -1.41 -9.87 19.31
CA MET A 6 -0.70 -9.81 18.02
C MET A 6 0.09 -8.51 17.84
N ALA A 7 -0.39 -7.39 18.40
CA ALA A 7 0.27 -6.09 18.37
C ALA A 7 1.25 -5.84 19.53
N GLN A 8 1.61 -6.86 20.32
CA GLN A 8 2.67 -6.73 21.34
C GLN A 8 4.06 -6.69 20.68
N PRO A 9 5.04 -6.01 21.28
CA PRO A 9 6.41 -5.91 20.77
C PRO A 9 7.02 -7.26 20.35
N GLU A 10 6.97 -8.26 21.24
CA GLU A 10 7.54 -9.59 20.99
C GLU A 10 6.90 -10.29 19.78
N GLN A 11 5.58 -10.16 19.62
CA GLN A 11 4.84 -10.75 18.49
C GLN A 11 5.18 -10.04 17.19
N GLN A 12 5.37 -8.72 17.23
CA GLN A 12 5.75 -7.92 16.06
C GLN A 12 7.20 -8.19 15.62
N ILE A 13 8.13 -8.35 16.56
CA ILE A 13 9.52 -8.74 16.28
C ILE A 13 9.54 -10.15 15.65
N THR A 14 8.83 -11.10 16.26
CA THR A 14 8.72 -12.47 15.74
C THR A 14 8.11 -12.50 14.33
N TRP A 15 7.03 -11.76 14.11
CA TRP A 15 6.38 -11.65 12.81
C TRP A 15 7.32 -11.05 11.75
N HIS A 16 7.97 -9.93 12.07
CA HIS A 16 8.87 -9.25 11.14
C HIS A 16 10.08 -10.10 10.76
N THR A 17 10.80 -10.62 11.76
CA THR A 17 12.00 -11.44 11.53
C THR A 17 11.68 -12.77 10.85
N GLY A 18 10.50 -13.35 11.11
CA GLY A 18 10.05 -14.60 10.51
C GLY A 18 9.45 -14.48 9.10
N THR A 19 8.98 -13.29 8.68
CA THR A 19 8.23 -13.14 7.42
C THR A 19 8.71 -12.04 6.48
N GLY A 20 9.47 -11.07 6.99
CA GLY A 20 9.88 -9.87 6.24
C GLY A 20 8.83 -8.76 6.17
N TYR A 21 7.60 -8.96 6.66
CA TYR A 21 6.61 -7.88 6.76
C TYR A 21 6.96 -6.85 7.83
N PHE A 22 6.47 -5.62 7.70
CA PHE A 22 6.73 -4.56 8.68
C PHE A 22 6.14 -4.86 10.07
N PRO A 23 6.84 -4.49 11.15
CA PRO A 23 6.19 -4.28 12.43
C PRO A 23 5.17 -3.13 12.30
N VAL A 24 3.99 -3.28 12.88
CA VAL A 24 2.98 -2.19 12.94
C VAL A 24 3.26 -1.20 14.08
N ARG A 25 4.44 -1.30 14.71
CA ARG A 25 4.91 -0.44 15.80
C ARG A 25 6.28 0.12 15.46
N THR A 26 6.53 1.36 15.83
CA THR A 26 7.82 2.01 15.65
C THR A 26 8.73 1.85 16.86
N ASP A 27 8.18 1.63 18.05
CA ASP A 27 8.94 1.52 19.31
C ASP A 27 9.81 0.27 19.41
N VAL A 28 9.58 -0.75 18.56
CA VAL A 28 10.42 -1.96 18.51
C VAL A 28 11.76 -1.72 17.81
N ALA A 29 11.94 -0.61 17.09
CA ALA A 29 13.19 -0.32 16.36
C ALA A 29 14.41 -0.10 17.28
N SER A 30 14.19 0.14 18.58
CA SER A 30 15.24 0.24 19.60
C SER A 30 15.59 -1.09 20.27
N ASP A 31 14.90 -2.18 19.92
CA ASP A 31 15.18 -3.50 20.47
C ASP A 31 16.55 -4.00 19.99
N PRO A 32 17.46 -4.41 20.90
CA PRO A 32 18.83 -4.77 20.54
C PRO A 32 18.92 -6.04 19.69
N ASP A 33 18.03 -7.01 19.90
CA ASP A 33 18.01 -8.24 19.11
C ASP A 33 17.50 -7.97 17.69
N LEU A 34 16.51 -7.08 17.56
CA LEU A 34 16.05 -6.61 16.26
C LEU A 34 17.13 -5.81 15.52
N GLN A 35 17.85 -4.93 16.20
CA GLN A 35 18.95 -4.17 15.61
C GLN A 35 20.06 -5.09 15.10
N LYS A 36 20.47 -6.06 15.91
CA LYS A 36 21.43 -7.08 15.50
C LYS A 36 20.93 -7.87 14.29
N PHE A 37 19.66 -8.28 14.30
CA PHE A 37 19.05 -8.97 13.17
C PHE A 37 19.09 -8.10 11.90
N TRP A 38 18.81 -6.81 11.98
CA TRP A 38 18.88 -5.87 10.86
C TRP A 38 20.29 -5.62 10.34
N GLU A 39 21.30 -5.61 11.21
CA GLU A 39 22.71 -5.54 10.81
C GLU A 39 23.11 -6.77 9.99
N GLU A 40 22.67 -7.95 10.40
CA GLU A 40 22.92 -9.22 9.70
C GLU A 40 22.05 -9.36 8.44
N ASN A 41 20.86 -8.73 8.41
CA ASN A 41 19.85 -8.86 7.35
C ASN A 41 19.38 -7.47 6.84
N PRO A 42 20.26 -6.67 6.22
CA PRO A 42 19.97 -5.26 5.92
C PRO A 42 18.77 -5.05 4.97
N ASN A 43 18.44 -6.05 4.14
CA ASN A 43 17.30 -5.99 3.23
C ASN A 43 15.95 -5.89 3.97
N PHE A 44 15.85 -6.36 5.22
CA PHE A 44 14.64 -6.26 6.03
C PHE A 44 14.29 -4.81 6.42
N VAL A 45 15.25 -3.89 6.31
CA VAL A 45 15.09 -2.48 6.66
C VAL A 45 14.72 -1.61 5.45
N THR A 46 14.99 -2.08 4.22
CA THR A 46 14.82 -1.27 3.00
C THR A 46 13.41 -0.73 2.88
N ALA A 47 12.41 -1.61 2.98
CA ALA A 47 11.03 -1.20 2.78
C ALA A 47 10.46 -0.43 4.00
N ILE A 48 11.03 -0.62 5.20
CA ILE A 48 10.73 0.21 6.39
C ILE A 48 11.18 1.65 6.11
N LYS A 49 12.41 1.84 5.65
CA LYS A 49 12.93 3.16 5.27
C LYS A 49 12.11 3.83 4.17
N GLN A 50 11.65 3.06 3.17
CA GLN A 50 10.76 3.59 2.13
C GLN A 50 9.45 4.10 2.72
N LEU A 51 8.85 3.36 3.65
CA LEU A 51 7.63 3.79 4.35
C LEU A 51 7.88 5.07 5.17
N GLU A 52 8.94 5.09 5.99
CA GLU A 52 9.28 6.23 6.86
C GLU A 52 9.61 7.52 6.10
N THR A 53 10.18 7.40 4.90
CA THR A 53 10.58 8.54 4.05
C THR A 53 9.49 8.97 3.06
N THR A 54 8.31 8.34 3.10
CA THR A 54 7.18 8.70 2.26
C THR A 54 6.68 10.11 2.59
N LYS A 55 6.60 10.99 1.58
CA LYS A 55 6.05 12.35 1.74
C LYS A 55 4.51 12.32 1.75
N THR A 56 3.94 12.22 2.94
CA THR A 56 2.48 12.18 3.16
C THR A 56 1.79 13.54 3.01
N THR A 57 2.56 14.62 2.83
CA THR A 57 2.08 16.00 2.71
C THR A 57 2.76 16.65 1.50
N LEU A 58 2.02 17.45 0.74
CA LEU A 58 2.51 18.24 -0.38
C LEU A 58 3.20 19.54 0.10
N ASP A 59 3.88 20.25 -0.82
CA ASP A 59 4.61 21.49 -0.49
C ASP A 59 3.69 22.62 0.00
N ASP A 60 2.39 22.56 -0.33
CA ASP A 60 1.37 23.51 0.12
C ASP A 60 0.74 23.14 1.48
N GLY A 61 1.18 22.04 2.11
CA GLY A 61 0.68 21.56 3.39
C GLY A 61 -0.57 20.65 3.30
N SER A 62 -1.10 20.40 2.11
CA SER A 62 -2.25 19.50 1.94
C SER A 62 -1.85 18.01 1.96
N PRO A 63 -2.77 17.08 2.31
CA PRO A 63 -2.48 15.64 2.29
C PRO A 63 -2.14 15.14 0.88
N ASN A 64 -1.05 14.39 0.76
CA ASN A 64 -0.69 13.70 -0.48
C ASN A 64 -1.48 12.38 -0.59
N TYR A 65 -2.74 12.44 -1.03
CA TYR A 65 -3.61 11.27 -1.11
C TYR A 65 -3.05 10.11 -1.95
N ALA A 66 -2.17 10.38 -2.92
CA ALA A 66 -1.57 9.36 -3.76
C ALA A 66 -0.69 8.35 -2.98
N VAL A 67 -0.21 8.70 -1.78
CA VAL A 67 0.69 7.85 -0.98
C VAL A 67 0.11 7.42 0.37
N LEU A 68 -1.16 7.76 0.66
CA LEU A 68 -1.82 7.41 1.93
C LEU A 68 -2.54 6.05 1.89
N GLY A 69 -2.39 5.32 0.79
CA GLY A 69 -3.08 4.05 0.54
C GLY A 69 -4.38 4.23 -0.25
N GLY A 70 -4.78 3.17 -0.94
CA GLY A 70 -5.98 3.14 -1.77
C GLY A 70 -7.25 3.01 -0.93
N ARG A 71 -8.20 3.93 -1.11
CA ARG A 71 -9.52 3.88 -0.50
C ARG A 71 -10.61 4.00 -1.56
N ALA A 72 -11.20 2.88 -1.95
CA ALA A 72 -12.35 2.83 -2.83
C ALA A 72 -13.26 1.65 -2.46
N GLY A 73 -14.57 1.80 -2.66
CA GLY A 73 -15.53 0.72 -2.46
C GLY A 73 -15.26 -0.49 -3.37
N PRO A 74 -15.30 -0.32 -4.70
CA PRO A 74 -15.03 -1.38 -5.67
C PRO A 74 -13.53 -1.52 -5.95
N PHE A 75 -12.67 -1.45 -4.93
CA PHE A 75 -11.20 -1.47 -5.10
C PHE A 75 -10.67 -2.70 -5.88
N PRO A 76 -11.20 -3.93 -5.70
CA PRO A 76 -10.76 -5.06 -6.51
C PRO A 76 -10.97 -4.86 -8.02
N ALA A 77 -12.11 -4.30 -8.44
CA ALA A 77 -12.41 -4.03 -9.85
C ALA A 77 -11.50 -2.92 -10.39
N ILE A 78 -11.39 -1.81 -9.66
CA ILE A 78 -10.49 -0.70 -10.03
C ILE A 78 -9.05 -1.19 -10.22
N ARG A 79 -8.56 -2.02 -9.29
CA ARG A 79 -7.22 -2.62 -9.39
C ARG A 79 -7.09 -3.48 -10.64
N GLN A 80 -8.10 -4.28 -10.97
CA GLN A 80 -8.08 -5.10 -12.17
C GLN A 80 -7.98 -4.24 -13.43
N PHE A 81 -8.73 -3.13 -13.52
CA PHE A 81 -8.62 -2.23 -14.67
C PHE A 81 -7.24 -1.60 -14.81
N THR A 82 -6.57 -1.22 -13.71
CA THR A 82 -5.18 -0.79 -13.76
C THR A 82 -4.25 -1.89 -14.26
N VAL A 83 -4.46 -3.15 -13.83
CA VAL A 83 -3.68 -4.30 -14.31
C VAL A 83 -3.90 -4.52 -15.80
N ASP A 84 -5.15 -4.46 -16.27
CA ASP A 84 -5.49 -4.63 -17.67
C ASP A 84 -4.85 -3.55 -18.54
N ALA A 85 -4.78 -2.30 -18.06
CA ALA A 85 -4.11 -1.20 -18.75
C ALA A 85 -2.64 -1.50 -19.08
N TYR A 86 -1.91 -2.23 -18.22
CA TYR A 86 -0.55 -2.68 -18.56
C TYR A 86 -0.56 -3.61 -19.78
N SER A 87 -1.50 -4.55 -19.84
CA SER A 87 -1.64 -5.47 -20.98
C SER A 87 -2.01 -4.69 -22.25
N ARG A 88 -2.86 -3.67 -22.15
CA ARG A 88 -3.21 -2.79 -23.29
C ARG A 88 -1.98 -2.08 -23.87
N VAL A 89 -1.04 -1.67 -23.02
CA VAL A 89 0.21 -1.04 -23.47
C VAL A 89 1.19 -2.07 -24.04
N LEU A 90 1.38 -3.18 -23.32
CA LEU A 90 2.43 -4.16 -23.64
C LEU A 90 2.08 -5.07 -24.82
N ASP A 91 0.80 -5.45 -24.94
CA ASP A 91 0.35 -6.46 -25.89
C ASP A 91 -0.47 -5.84 -27.04
N ASP A 92 -1.29 -4.82 -26.75
CA ASP A 92 -2.21 -4.22 -27.73
C ASP A 92 -1.66 -2.92 -28.37
N GLY A 93 -0.53 -2.40 -27.89
CA GLY A 93 0.17 -1.25 -28.48
C GLY A 93 -0.45 0.12 -28.19
N LEU A 94 -1.35 0.24 -27.21
CA LEU A 94 -1.86 1.54 -26.76
C LEU A 94 -0.73 2.36 -26.11
N THR A 95 -0.83 3.67 -26.22
CA THR A 95 0.00 4.55 -25.39
C THR A 95 -0.39 4.41 -23.92
N PRO A 96 0.53 4.67 -22.96
CA PRO A 96 0.19 4.68 -21.54
C PRO A 96 -0.99 5.60 -21.19
N GLN A 97 -1.12 6.73 -21.90
CA GLN A 97 -2.22 7.66 -21.68
C GLN A 97 -3.56 7.04 -22.08
N GLU A 98 -3.67 6.50 -23.30
CA GLU A 98 -4.91 5.87 -23.78
C GLU A 98 -5.35 4.71 -22.89
N ALA A 99 -4.41 3.85 -22.50
CA ALA A 99 -4.72 2.71 -21.63
C ALA A 99 -5.18 3.13 -20.23
N LEU A 100 -4.58 4.18 -19.66
CA LEU A 100 -4.99 4.73 -18.36
C LEU A 100 -6.30 5.49 -18.44
N ASP A 101 -6.59 6.17 -19.54
CA ASP A 101 -7.87 6.85 -19.78
C ASP A 101 -9.01 5.82 -19.86
N GLU A 102 -8.82 4.71 -20.60
CA GLU A 102 -9.77 3.59 -20.63
C GLU A 102 -10.01 3.00 -19.23
N ALA A 103 -8.95 2.81 -18.44
CA ALA A 103 -9.07 2.28 -17.09
C ALA A 103 -9.77 3.26 -16.14
N ALA A 104 -9.49 4.56 -16.27
CA ALA A 104 -10.11 5.61 -15.48
C ALA A 104 -11.61 5.72 -15.77
N GLU A 105 -12.03 5.62 -17.02
CA GLU A 105 -13.45 5.61 -17.40
C GLU A 105 -14.20 4.45 -16.72
N LYS A 106 -13.67 3.23 -16.82
CA LYS A 106 -14.25 2.05 -16.16
C LYS A 106 -14.27 2.16 -14.64
N ALA A 107 -13.17 2.63 -14.04
CA ALA A 107 -13.08 2.83 -12.59
C ALA A 107 -14.10 3.87 -12.08
N ASN A 108 -14.29 4.98 -12.82
CA ASN A 108 -15.27 6.00 -12.49
C ASN A 108 -16.70 5.47 -12.58
N GLN A 109 -17.00 4.62 -13.56
CA GLN A 109 -18.30 3.97 -13.67
C GLN A 109 -18.56 3.04 -12.47
N GLU A 110 -17.63 2.14 -12.13
CA GLU A 110 -17.76 1.26 -10.96
C GLU A 110 -17.92 2.03 -9.65
N LEU A 111 -17.18 3.14 -9.48
CA LEU A 111 -17.32 4.02 -8.32
C LEU A 111 -18.71 4.66 -8.25
N SER A 112 -19.23 5.12 -9.39
CA SER A 112 -20.57 5.69 -9.48
C SER A 112 -21.62 4.66 -9.09
N ASP A 113 -21.54 3.45 -9.65
CA ASP A 113 -22.49 2.36 -9.40
C ASP A 113 -22.44 1.90 -7.94
N TYR A 114 -21.22 1.77 -7.37
CA TYR A 114 -21.02 1.47 -5.96
C TYR A 114 -21.68 2.53 -5.06
N ASN A 115 -21.47 3.81 -5.34
CA ASN A 115 -22.05 4.88 -4.51
C ASN A 115 -23.58 4.90 -4.62
N GLN A 116 -24.12 4.76 -5.83
CA GLN A 116 -25.57 4.71 -6.04
C GLN A 116 -26.25 3.58 -5.27
N PHE A 117 -25.57 2.43 -5.10
CA PHE A 117 -26.10 1.34 -4.29
C PHE A 117 -26.37 1.75 -2.83
N PHE A 118 -25.58 2.66 -2.24
CA PHE A 118 -25.76 3.12 -0.86
C PHE A 118 -26.67 4.35 -0.71
N ASP A 119 -26.96 5.05 -1.81
CA ASP A 119 -27.86 6.20 -1.82
C ASP A 119 -29.35 5.80 -1.89
N ASN A 120 -29.64 4.51 -2.12
CA ASN A 120 -30.99 3.92 -2.10
C ASN A 120 -31.32 3.22 -0.77
#